data_AF-A0A831ZZ66-F1
#
_entry.id   AF-A0A831ZZ66-F1
#
_cell.length_a   1.000
_cell.length_b   1.000
_cell.length_c   1.000
_cell.angle_alpha   90.00
_cell.angle_beta   90.00
_cell.angle_gamma   90.00
#
_symmetry.space_group_name_H-M   'P 1'
#
loop_
_entity.id
_entity.type
_entity.pdbx_description
1 polymer ?
#
loop_
_entity_poly.entity_id
_entity_poly.type
_entity_poly.pdbx_seq_one_letter_code
_entity_poly.pdbx_strand_id
1 'polypeptide(L)'
;MTWHEAARQALDVFFAHPVSLILSVLAVSTLVSIHLIRKRLRRHWTMLLEEASEEPFCFLEESSLSDKDRAAVSYLQELRRKVWSTPDREMTLSFDAFLARAQDIVRTVASIYYPDKEEPEYQASLENLLALSRRTASRLETIVRRGPFRLLSSRPIGHYRTLYRTYRRVNESALVQSLRRYPFLYRAARLFWSVKNWNNPLYWVGKELSRESLQWLVRWFSIALINQVGKEAMRLYGTRTFADDEERDLVLVCVKLYALCASQEPSRREESFRAWVSFVCDIPLLDDAVKIRLLRQTLGAALDGEAVSAPFRTRRGDGWYRKGLARLGLSRP
;
A
#
# COMPACT_ATOMS: atom_id res chain seq x y z
N MET A 1 -50.93 -26.49 16.44
CA MET A 1 -50.73 -25.31 15.58
C MET A 1 -50.27 -25.81 14.22
N THR A 2 -51.16 -25.77 13.23
CA THR A 2 -50.84 -26.22 11.87
C THR A 2 -50.11 -25.12 11.10
N TRP A 3 -49.32 -25.47 10.09
CA TRP A 3 -48.62 -24.50 9.24
C TRP A 3 -49.56 -23.45 8.63
N HIS A 4 -50.81 -23.83 8.34
CA HIS A 4 -51.83 -22.91 7.84
C HIS A 4 -52.31 -21.88 8.88
N GLU A 5 -52.47 -22.29 10.14
CA GLU A 5 -52.82 -21.36 11.24
C GLU A 5 -51.70 -20.36 11.50
N ALA A 6 -50.44 -20.84 11.47
CA ALA A 6 -49.26 -19.98 11.60
C ALA A 6 -49.17 -18.97 10.44
N ALA A 7 -49.46 -19.40 9.22
CA ALA A 7 -49.44 -18.52 8.04
C ALA A 7 -50.55 -17.45 8.07
N ARG A 8 -51.76 -17.79 8.52
CA ARG A 8 -52.84 -16.80 8.69
C ARG A 8 -52.54 -15.78 9.77
N GLN A 9 -52.08 -16.22 10.94
CA GLN A 9 -51.68 -15.29 12.01
C GLN A 9 -50.54 -14.37 11.58
N ALA A 10 -49.59 -14.85 10.77
CA ALA A 10 -48.54 -14.01 10.21
C ALA A 10 -49.09 -12.96 9.23
N LEU A 11 -50.05 -13.33 8.37
CA LEU A 11 -50.70 -12.40 7.44
C LEU A 11 -51.54 -11.33 8.16
N ASP A 12 -52.28 -11.71 9.21
CA ASP A 12 -53.08 -10.74 9.98
C ASP A 12 -52.19 -9.70 10.67
N VAL A 13 -51.06 -10.13 11.24
CA VAL A 13 -50.04 -9.21 11.80
C VAL A 13 -49.40 -8.34 10.70
N PHE A 14 -49.21 -8.89 9.50
CA PHE A 14 -48.64 -8.19 8.34
C PHE A 14 -49.54 -7.03 7.90
N PHE A 15 -50.85 -7.24 7.83
CA PHE A 15 -51.82 -6.21 7.43
C PHE A 15 -52.18 -5.24 8.56
N ALA A 16 -52.15 -5.69 9.82
CA ALA A 16 -52.45 -4.83 10.97
C ALA A 16 -51.38 -3.75 11.22
N HIS A 17 -50.12 -3.99 10.85
CA HIS A 17 -49.00 -3.10 11.16
C HIS A 17 -48.04 -2.87 9.96
N PRO A 18 -48.49 -2.23 8.87
CA PRO A 18 -47.69 -2.05 7.66
C PRO A 18 -46.42 -1.22 7.91
N VAL A 19 -46.49 -0.24 8.82
CA VAL A 19 -45.35 0.62 9.19
C VAL A 19 -44.25 -0.20 9.89
N SER A 20 -44.61 -1.02 10.87
CA SER A 20 -43.66 -1.89 11.58
C SER A 20 -42.98 -2.88 10.64
N LEU A 21 -43.74 -3.37 9.65
CA LEU A 21 -43.19 -4.28 8.65
C LEU A 21 -42.17 -3.61 7.73
N ILE A 22 -42.50 -2.42 7.20
CA ILE A 22 -41.58 -1.63 6.38
C ILE A 22 -40.31 -1.32 7.15
N LEU A 23 -40.42 -0.92 8.42
CA LEU A 23 -39.25 -0.65 9.28
C LEU A 23 -38.41 -1.91 9.51
N SER A 24 -39.04 -3.08 9.70
CA SER A 24 -38.33 -4.34 9.88
C SER A 24 -37.57 -4.77 8.61
N VAL A 25 -38.20 -4.63 7.44
CA VAL A 25 -37.57 -4.92 6.13
C VAL A 25 -36.43 -3.97 5.87
N LEU A 26 -36.59 -2.68 6.18
CA LEU A 26 -35.52 -1.68 6.07
C LEU A 26 -34.35 -2.01 7.02
N ALA A 27 -34.63 -2.41 8.26
CA ALA A 27 -33.61 -2.82 9.23
C ALA A 27 -32.86 -4.07 8.77
N VAL A 28 -33.56 -5.09 8.25
CA VAL A 28 -32.91 -6.30 7.72
C VAL A 28 -32.10 -5.97 6.46
N SER A 29 -32.63 -5.17 5.54
CA SER A 29 -31.95 -4.75 4.31
C SER A 29 -30.67 -3.96 4.62
N THR A 30 -30.70 -3.04 5.59
CA THR A 30 -29.52 -2.30 6.02
C THR A 30 -28.48 -3.22 6.68
N LEU A 31 -28.89 -4.16 7.53
CA LEU A 31 -27.99 -5.15 8.13
C LEU A 31 -27.35 -6.06 7.08
N VAL A 32 -28.11 -6.53 6.09
CA VAL A 32 -27.61 -7.32 4.96
C VAL A 32 -26.64 -6.51 4.11
N SER A 33 -26.98 -5.26 3.79
CA SER A 33 -26.11 -4.34 3.05
C SER A 33 -24.79 -4.11 3.76
N ILE A 34 -24.82 -3.86 5.08
CA ILE A 34 -23.61 -3.74 5.91
C ILE A 34 -22.80 -5.04 5.89
N HIS A 35 -23.45 -6.20 6.01
CA HIS A 35 -22.76 -7.50 5.96
C HIS A 35 -22.09 -7.76 4.60
N LEU A 36 -22.76 -7.43 3.50
CA LEU A 36 -22.22 -7.57 2.15
C LEU A 36 -21.04 -6.60 1.91
N ILE A 37 -21.18 -5.34 2.33
CA ILE A 37 -20.11 -4.35 2.27
C ILE A 37 -18.90 -4.83 3.08
N ARG A 38 -19.12 -5.36 4.29
CA ARG A 38 -18.06 -5.95 5.13
C ARG A 38 -17.35 -7.11 4.45
N LYS A 39 -18.10 -8.06 3.91
CA LYS A 39 -17.54 -9.24 3.22
C LYS A 39 -16.74 -8.82 2.00
N ARG A 40 -17.24 -7.84 1.23
CA ARG A 40 -16.57 -7.30 0.05
C ARG A 40 -15.30 -6.54 0.42
N LEU A 41 -15.36 -5.67 1.42
CA LEU A 41 -14.19 -4.98 1.97
C LEU A 41 -13.17 -6.02 2.40
N ARG A 42 -13.52 -6.97 3.28
CA ARG A 42 -12.57 -7.98 3.78
C ARG A 42 -11.87 -8.73 2.65
N ARG A 43 -12.62 -9.17 1.64
CA ARG A 43 -12.07 -9.82 0.44
C ARG A 43 -11.15 -8.91 -0.36
N HIS A 44 -11.53 -7.64 -0.52
CA HIS A 44 -10.71 -6.66 -1.21
C HIS A 44 -9.42 -6.35 -0.45
N TRP A 45 -9.48 -6.22 0.88
CA TRP A 45 -8.30 -6.05 1.73
C TRP A 45 -7.39 -7.27 1.65
N THR A 46 -7.91 -8.50 1.79
CA THR A 46 -7.09 -9.71 1.67
C THR A 46 -6.47 -9.82 0.28
N MET A 47 -7.20 -9.48 -0.78
CA MET A 47 -6.65 -9.47 -2.14
C MET A 47 -5.54 -8.43 -2.32
N LEU A 48 -5.69 -7.21 -1.81
CA LEU A 48 -4.62 -6.20 -1.84
C LEU A 48 -3.40 -6.59 -1.01
N LEU A 49 -3.61 -7.38 0.04
CA LEU A 49 -2.56 -7.87 0.92
C LEU A 49 -1.82 -9.06 0.31
N GLU A 50 -2.58 -9.99 -0.29
CA GLU A 50 -2.06 -11.06 -1.12
C GLU A 50 -1.26 -10.45 -2.26
N GLU A 51 -1.82 -9.51 -3.03
CA GLU A 51 -1.11 -8.79 -4.09
C GLU A 51 0.14 -8.06 -3.57
N ALA A 52 0.10 -7.38 -2.41
CA ALA A 52 1.28 -6.74 -1.84
C ALA A 52 2.33 -7.73 -1.29
N SER A 53 1.91 -8.95 -0.94
CA SER A 53 2.79 -10.02 -0.41
C SER A 53 3.34 -10.93 -1.50
N GLU A 54 2.55 -11.12 -2.56
CA GLU A 54 2.78 -11.95 -3.73
C GLU A 54 3.41 -11.14 -4.85
N GLU A 55 3.34 -9.79 -4.83
CA GLU A 55 4.18 -8.94 -5.67
C GLU A 55 5.61 -9.47 -5.48
N PRO A 56 6.14 -10.19 -6.50
CA PRO A 56 7.48 -10.69 -6.41
C PRO A 56 8.31 -9.47 -6.13
N PHE A 57 9.35 -9.65 -5.33
CA PHE A 57 10.39 -8.65 -5.28
C PHE A 57 10.93 -8.58 -6.71
N CYS A 58 10.34 -7.71 -7.55
CA CYS A 58 10.76 -7.41 -8.90
C CYS A 58 12.02 -6.57 -8.77
N PHE A 59 13.04 -7.14 -8.14
CA PHE A 59 14.39 -6.73 -8.41
C PHE A 59 14.69 -7.11 -9.84
N LEU A 60 15.53 -6.28 -10.45
CA LEU A 60 16.06 -6.40 -11.79
C LEU A 60 16.10 -7.85 -12.30
N GLU A 61 15.72 -8.06 -13.55
CA GLU A 61 15.78 -9.31 -14.33
C GLU A 61 16.70 -10.37 -13.70
N GLU A 62 16.18 -11.56 -13.36
CA GLU A 62 16.86 -12.55 -12.50
C GLU A 62 18.25 -12.96 -13.00
N SER A 63 18.48 -12.88 -14.31
CA SER A 63 19.77 -13.08 -14.98
C SER A 63 20.84 -12.03 -14.63
N SER A 64 20.43 -10.85 -14.16
CA SER A 64 21.30 -9.72 -13.80
C SER A 64 21.61 -9.64 -12.29
N LEU A 65 21.03 -10.53 -11.48
CA LEU A 65 21.26 -10.55 -10.04
C LEU A 65 22.58 -11.25 -9.70
N SER A 66 23.44 -10.58 -8.94
CA SER A 66 24.61 -11.21 -8.31
C SER A 66 24.18 -12.13 -7.16
N ASP A 67 25.10 -12.98 -6.69
CA ASP A 67 24.80 -13.89 -5.57
C ASP A 67 24.51 -13.12 -4.27
N LYS A 68 25.16 -11.97 -4.07
CA LYS A 68 24.87 -11.04 -2.97
C LYS A 68 23.46 -10.48 -3.07
N ASP A 69 23.02 -10.16 -4.29
CA ASP A 69 21.64 -9.71 -4.51
C ASP A 69 20.65 -10.82 -4.16
N ARG A 70 20.87 -12.05 -4.66
CA ARG A 70 20.02 -13.21 -4.34
C ARG A 70 19.92 -13.46 -2.83
N ALA A 71 21.03 -13.34 -2.11
CA ALA A 71 21.05 -13.43 -0.65
C ALA A 71 20.22 -12.31 0.01
N ALA A 72 20.38 -11.06 -0.42
CA ALA A 72 19.61 -9.93 0.09
C ALA A 72 18.10 -10.08 -0.19
N VAL A 73 17.72 -10.51 -1.40
CA VAL A 73 16.32 -10.81 -1.74
C VAL A 73 15.77 -11.89 -0.84
N SER A 74 16.51 -12.98 -0.65
CA SER A 74 16.10 -14.12 0.20
C SER A 74 15.85 -13.67 1.65
N TYR A 75 16.74 -12.85 2.19
CA TYR A 75 16.59 -12.23 3.51
C TYR A 75 15.32 -11.38 3.60
N LEU A 76 15.08 -10.49 2.63
CA LEU A 76 13.90 -9.63 2.62
C LEU A 76 12.60 -10.46 2.48
N GLN A 77 12.61 -11.52 1.67
CA GLN A 77 11.49 -12.45 1.56
C GLN A 77 11.19 -13.16 2.89
N GLU A 78 12.22 -13.56 3.63
CA GLU A 78 12.07 -14.16 4.96
C GLU A 78 11.50 -13.14 5.96
N LEU A 79 11.99 -11.90 5.96
CA LEU A 79 11.43 -10.83 6.80
C LEU A 79 9.94 -10.60 6.53
N ARG A 80 9.52 -10.59 5.26
CA ARG A 80 8.09 -10.48 4.91
C ARG A 80 7.28 -11.65 5.45
N ARG A 81 7.78 -12.88 5.31
CA ARG A 81 7.15 -14.08 5.89
C ARG A 81 7.04 -13.97 7.41
N LYS A 82 8.08 -13.44 8.08
CA LYS A 82 8.08 -13.20 9.52
C LYS A 82 6.96 -12.25 9.94
N VAL A 83 6.69 -11.17 9.20
CA VAL A 83 5.56 -10.26 9.48
C VAL A 83 4.22 -11.00 9.55
N TRP A 84 4.01 -12.02 8.71
CA TRP A 84 2.78 -12.82 8.78
C TRP A 84 2.71 -13.71 10.01
N SER A 85 3.86 -14.28 10.43
CA SER A 85 3.94 -15.15 11.61
C SER A 85 3.97 -14.39 12.94
N THR A 86 4.33 -13.11 12.95
CA THR A 86 4.48 -12.33 14.19
C THR A 86 3.11 -12.16 14.88
N PRO A 87 2.99 -12.53 16.17
CA PRO A 87 1.78 -12.32 16.96
C PRO A 87 1.37 -10.85 16.99
N ASP A 88 0.07 -10.59 16.92
CA ASP A 88 -0.45 -9.23 16.88
C ASP A 88 -0.05 -8.35 18.08
N ARG A 89 0.28 -8.98 19.23
CA ARG A 89 0.64 -8.27 20.46
C ARG A 89 2.02 -7.62 20.37
N GLU A 90 2.88 -8.15 19.51
CA GLU A 90 4.25 -7.66 19.27
C GLU A 90 4.29 -6.59 18.17
N MET A 91 3.21 -6.44 17.41
CA MET A 91 3.08 -5.44 16.36
C MET A 91 2.67 -4.09 16.92
N THR A 92 3.66 -3.25 17.23
CA THR A 92 3.44 -1.90 17.74
C THR A 92 3.49 -0.84 16.64
N LEU A 93 2.46 0.02 16.58
CA LEU A 93 2.49 1.28 15.84
C LEU A 93 3.26 2.33 16.65
N SER A 94 4.58 2.31 16.53
CA SER A 94 5.44 3.32 17.11
C SER A 94 6.50 3.74 16.11
N PHE A 95 6.77 5.04 16.06
CA PHE A 95 7.82 5.61 15.22
C PHE A 95 9.17 4.91 15.46
N ASP A 96 9.55 4.72 16.73
CA ASP A 96 10.82 4.09 17.11
C ASP A 96 10.93 2.66 16.59
N ALA A 97 9.86 1.88 16.65
CA ALA A 97 9.85 0.50 16.15
C ALA A 97 10.01 0.44 14.62
N PHE A 98 9.44 1.40 13.88
CA PHE A 98 9.63 1.48 12.43
C PHE A 98 11.04 1.93 12.07
N LEU A 99 11.59 2.90 12.80
CA LEU A 99 12.95 3.38 12.57
C LEU A 99 13.99 2.30 12.88
N ALA A 100 13.86 1.62 14.02
CA ALA A 100 14.72 0.50 14.39
C ALA A 100 14.67 -0.62 13.33
N ARG A 101 13.46 -1.00 12.89
CA ARG A 101 13.30 -2.00 11.83
C ARG A 101 13.94 -1.57 10.50
N ALA A 102 13.81 -0.30 10.12
CA ALA A 102 14.46 0.21 8.92
C ALA A 102 15.99 0.16 9.04
N GLN A 103 16.55 0.54 10.20
CA GLN A 103 17.98 0.45 10.47
C GLN A 103 18.49 -1.00 10.42
N ASP A 104 17.77 -1.94 11.03
CA ASP A 104 18.12 -3.37 11.02
C ASP A 104 18.16 -3.95 9.61
N ILE A 105 17.19 -3.55 8.76
CA ILE A 105 17.18 -3.95 7.34
C ILE A 105 18.40 -3.40 6.63
N VAL A 106 18.70 -2.10 6.78
CA VAL A 106 19.86 -1.46 6.15
C VAL A 106 21.16 -2.14 6.57
N ARG A 107 21.35 -2.37 7.88
CA ARG A 107 22.54 -3.05 8.43
C ARG A 107 22.70 -4.47 7.90
N THR A 108 21.62 -5.25 7.91
CA THR A 108 21.68 -6.64 7.45
C THR A 108 21.97 -6.70 5.95
N VAL A 109 21.32 -5.86 5.16
CA VAL A 109 21.61 -5.77 3.72
C VAL A 109 23.06 -5.34 3.50
N ALA A 110 23.56 -4.34 4.23
CA ALA A 110 24.96 -3.92 4.14
C ALA A 110 25.94 -5.07 4.43
N SER A 111 25.67 -5.89 5.47
CA SER A 111 26.49 -7.04 5.83
C SER A 111 26.53 -8.13 4.75
N ILE A 112 25.47 -8.26 3.94
CA ILE A 112 25.44 -9.18 2.79
C ILE A 112 26.37 -8.68 1.68
N TYR A 113 26.42 -7.36 1.44
CA TYR A 113 27.28 -6.79 0.41
C TYR A 113 28.75 -6.66 0.85
N TYR A 114 29.00 -6.45 2.14
CA TYR A 114 30.32 -6.21 2.71
C TYR A 114 30.57 -7.12 3.94
N PRO A 115 30.66 -8.45 3.75
CA PRO A 115 30.79 -9.40 4.86
C PRO A 115 32.12 -9.28 5.62
N ASP A 116 33.16 -8.79 4.94
CA ASP A 116 34.52 -8.67 5.51
C ASP A 116 34.74 -7.35 6.28
N LYS A 117 33.71 -6.52 6.45
CA LYS A 117 33.79 -5.23 7.13
C LYS A 117 33.18 -5.33 8.52
N GLU A 118 33.87 -4.76 9.52
CA GLU A 118 33.40 -4.72 10.90
C GLU A 118 32.10 -3.89 11.03
N GLU A 119 32.01 -2.78 10.29
CA GLU A 119 30.82 -1.92 10.24
C GLU A 119 30.35 -1.74 8.78
N PRO A 120 29.61 -2.72 8.22
CA PRO A 120 29.17 -2.69 6.83
C PRO A 120 28.30 -1.48 6.47
N GLU A 121 27.49 -0.99 7.41
CA GLU A 121 26.59 0.15 7.17
C GLU A 121 27.32 1.46 6.87
N TYR A 122 28.58 1.61 7.31
CA TYR A 122 29.37 2.82 7.11
C TYR A 122 30.22 2.77 5.84
N GLN A 123 30.06 1.75 5.00
CA GLN A 123 30.60 1.76 3.63
C GLN A 123 29.88 2.78 2.73
N ALA A 124 28.68 3.22 3.11
CA ALA A 124 27.97 4.29 2.42
C ALA A 124 28.38 5.68 2.94
N SER A 125 28.56 6.64 2.03
CA SER A 125 28.75 8.05 2.41
C SER A 125 27.50 8.63 3.10
N LEU A 126 27.69 9.68 3.89
CA LEU A 126 26.57 10.41 4.52
C LEU A 126 25.55 10.90 3.49
N GLU A 127 26.01 11.42 2.35
CA GLU A 127 25.15 11.84 1.24
C GLU A 127 24.25 10.71 0.76
N ASN A 128 24.83 9.52 0.58
CA ASN A 128 24.13 8.35 0.11
C ASN A 128 23.10 7.83 1.13
N LEU A 129 23.42 7.87 2.43
CA LEU A 129 22.49 7.52 3.51
C LEU A 129 21.31 8.51 3.59
N LEU A 130 21.58 9.81 3.45
CA LEU A 130 20.53 10.83 3.37
C LEU A 130 19.64 10.64 2.13
N ALA A 131 20.24 10.30 0.99
CA ALA A 131 19.51 10.01 -0.23
C ALA A 131 18.63 8.75 -0.10
N LEU A 132 19.10 7.70 0.60
CA LEU A 132 18.30 6.51 0.93
C LEU A 132 17.10 6.89 1.80
N SER A 133 17.33 7.67 2.87
CA SER A 133 16.27 8.12 3.78
C SER A 133 15.19 8.92 3.05
N ARG A 134 15.60 9.92 2.25
CA ARG A 134 14.70 10.78 1.47
C ARG A 134 13.85 9.97 0.48
N ARG A 135 14.47 9.07 -0.29
CA ARG A 135 13.77 8.24 -1.29
C ARG A 135 12.81 7.26 -0.63
N THR A 136 13.25 6.61 0.43
CA THR A 136 12.40 5.69 1.21
C THR A 136 11.17 6.42 1.76
N ALA A 137 11.36 7.59 2.38
CA ALA A 137 10.26 8.38 2.93
C ALA A 137 9.27 8.82 1.85
N SER A 138 9.75 9.33 0.72
CA SER A 138 8.89 9.76 -0.40
C SER A 138 8.07 8.60 -1.01
N ARG A 139 8.70 7.43 -1.20
CA ARG A 139 8.00 6.23 -1.69
C ARG A 139 6.96 5.74 -0.69
N LEU A 140 7.29 5.68 0.60
CA LEU A 140 6.34 5.30 1.63
C LEU A 140 5.16 6.29 1.72
N GLU A 141 5.42 7.59 1.62
CA GLU A 141 4.37 8.61 1.58
C GLU A 141 3.44 8.39 0.39
N THR A 142 3.98 8.13 -0.80
CA THR A 142 3.20 7.84 -2.00
C THR A 142 2.32 6.59 -1.82
N ILE A 143 2.90 5.52 -1.26
CA ILE A 143 2.20 4.27 -0.95
C ILE A 143 1.07 4.52 0.04
N VAL A 144 1.32 5.31 1.09
CA VAL A 144 0.33 5.64 2.12
C VAL A 144 -0.80 6.54 1.56
N ARG A 145 -0.48 7.49 0.67
CA ARG A 145 -1.46 8.38 0.03
C ARG A 145 -2.37 7.69 -0.98
N ARG A 146 -1.88 6.63 -1.64
CA ARG A 146 -2.60 5.92 -2.72
C ARG A 146 -3.21 4.60 -2.29
N GLY A 147 -2.66 3.98 -1.26
CA GLY A 147 -3.12 2.71 -0.75
C GLY A 147 -4.53 2.78 -0.17
N PRO A 148 -5.08 1.64 0.27
CA PRO A 148 -6.40 1.57 0.88
C PRO A 148 -6.49 2.38 2.21
N PHE A 149 -5.36 2.93 2.66
CA PHE A 149 -5.16 3.70 3.88
C PHE A 149 -5.25 5.22 3.72
N ARG A 150 -5.63 5.76 2.55
CA ARG A 150 -5.77 7.22 2.38
C ARG A 150 -6.65 7.90 3.45
N LEU A 151 -7.67 7.20 3.92
CA LEU A 151 -8.59 7.70 4.96
C LEU A 151 -7.99 7.62 6.38
N LEU A 152 -6.92 6.85 6.55
CA LEU A 152 -6.27 6.58 7.81
C LEU A 152 -4.94 7.32 7.95
N SER A 153 -4.26 7.58 6.83
CA SER A 153 -3.03 8.35 6.77
C SER A 153 -3.20 9.81 7.16
N SER A 154 -4.40 10.37 7.00
CA SER A 154 -4.70 11.77 7.34
C SER A 154 -4.96 11.99 8.83
N ARG A 155 -4.92 10.94 9.66
CA ARG A 155 -5.21 11.04 11.10
C ARG A 155 -3.93 10.89 11.94
N PRO A 156 -3.82 11.60 13.07
CA PRO A 156 -2.70 11.42 13.99
C PRO A 156 -2.60 9.98 14.52
N ILE A 157 -1.39 9.42 14.57
CA ILE A 157 -1.12 8.10 15.17
C ILE A 157 -1.68 8.01 16.60
N GLY A 158 -1.65 9.12 17.34
CA GLY A 158 -2.20 9.23 18.69
C GLY A 158 -3.69 8.88 18.78
N HIS A 159 -4.49 9.19 17.76
CA HIS A 159 -5.92 8.81 17.73
C HIS A 159 -6.09 7.30 17.69
N TYR A 160 -5.26 6.58 16.93
CA TYR A 160 -5.28 5.11 16.89
C TYR A 160 -4.87 4.50 18.21
N ARG A 161 -3.84 5.06 18.86
CA ARG A 161 -3.39 4.62 20.18
C ARG A 161 -4.49 4.82 21.23
N THR A 162 -5.21 5.95 21.18
CA THR A 162 -6.34 6.22 22.07
C THR A 162 -7.51 5.29 21.80
N LEU A 163 -7.88 5.06 20.53
CA LEU A 163 -8.90 4.08 20.15
C LEU A 163 -8.56 2.68 20.67
N TYR A 164 -7.32 2.23 20.47
CA TYR A 164 -6.86 0.93 20.94
C TYR A 164 -6.85 0.82 22.47
N ARG A 165 -6.38 1.85 23.19
CA ARG A 165 -6.39 1.90 24.66
C ARG A 165 -7.80 1.91 25.23
N THR A 166 -8.70 2.72 24.68
CA THR A 166 -10.10 2.78 25.09
C THR A 166 -10.80 1.45 24.84
N TYR A 167 -10.59 0.85 23.67
CA TYR A 167 -11.07 -0.50 23.38
C TYR A 167 -10.56 -1.52 24.39
N ARG A 168 -9.24 -1.54 24.66
CA ARG A 168 -8.61 -2.46 25.61
C ARG A 168 -9.21 -2.30 27.00
N ARG A 169 -9.31 -1.06 27.50
CA ARG A 169 -9.89 -0.74 28.81
C ARG A 169 -11.35 -1.19 28.92
N VAL A 170 -12.17 -0.95 27.89
CA VAL A 170 -13.57 -1.39 27.85
C VAL A 170 -13.64 -2.92 27.83
N ASN A 171 -12.83 -3.58 27.02
CA ASN A 171 -12.87 -5.03 26.84
C ASN A 171 -12.31 -5.80 28.04
N GLU A 172 -11.33 -5.24 28.74
CA GLU A 172 -10.73 -5.80 29.96
C GLU A 172 -11.54 -5.48 31.21
N SER A 173 -12.55 -4.61 31.14
CA SER A 173 -13.40 -4.29 32.29
C SER A 173 -14.11 -5.51 32.86
N ALA A 174 -14.18 -5.61 34.18
CA ALA A 174 -14.82 -6.72 34.89
C ALA A 174 -16.29 -6.92 34.47
N LEU A 175 -16.98 -5.83 34.12
CA LEU A 175 -18.34 -5.85 33.56
C LEU A 175 -18.39 -6.57 32.21
N VAL A 176 -17.53 -6.21 31.26
CA VAL A 176 -17.50 -6.87 29.93
C VAL A 176 -17.07 -8.33 30.04
N GLN A 177 -16.10 -8.64 30.92
CA GLN A 177 -15.70 -10.02 31.17
C GLN A 177 -16.83 -10.86 31.79
N SER A 178 -17.61 -10.28 32.69
CA SER A 178 -18.77 -10.94 33.32
C SER A 178 -19.92 -11.12 32.34
N LEU A 179 -20.19 -10.11 31.49
CA LEU A 179 -21.16 -10.20 30.40
C LEU A 179 -20.77 -11.27 29.37
N ARG A 180 -19.48 -11.44 29.07
CA ARG A 180 -18.99 -12.51 28.16
C ARG A 180 -19.30 -13.92 28.67
N ARG A 181 -19.47 -14.13 29.99
CA ARG A 181 -19.90 -15.43 30.56
C ARG A 181 -21.33 -15.78 30.15
N TYR A 182 -22.15 -14.79 29.79
CA TYR A 182 -23.54 -14.95 29.37
C TYR A 182 -23.72 -14.54 27.91
N PRO A 183 -23.57 -15.47 26.95
CA PRO A 183 -23.52 -15.15 25.52
C PRO A 183 -24.82 -14.54 24.96
N PHE A 184 -25.95 -14.70 25.64
CA PHE A 184 -27.24 -14.09 25.27
C PHE A 184 -27.32 -12.61 25.71
N LEU A 185 -26.95 -12.29 26.97
CA LEU A 185 -26.88 -10.91 27.48
C LEU A 185 -25.84 -10.10 26.73
N TYR A 186 -24.69 -10.72 26.42
CA TYR A 186 -23.66 -10.09 25.64
C TYR A 186 -24.13 -9.76 24.21
N ARG A 187 -24.92 -10.64 23.58
CA ARG A 187 -25.54 -10.40 22.27
C ARG A 187 -26.57 -9.26 22.34
N ALA A 188 -27.44 -9.28 23.34
CA ALA A 188 -28.47 -8.26 23.55
C ALA A 188 -27.85 -6.88 23.83
N ALA A 189 -26.88 -6.79 24.75
CA ALA A 189 -26.15 -5.57 25.06
C ALA A 189 -25.39 -5.03 23.85
N ARG A 190 -24.77 -5.91 23.04
CA ARG A 190 -24.09 -5.52 21.80
C ARG A 190 -25.09 -4.98 20.78
N LEU A 191 -26.28 -5.56 20.66
CA LEU A 191 -27.34 -5.09 19.77
C LEU A 191 -27.83 -3.71 20.22
N PHE A 192 -28.13 -3.55 21.51
CA PHE A 192 -28.56 -2.31 22.13
C PHE A 192 -27.54 -1.17 21.95
N TRP A 193 -26.24 -1.45 22.18
CA TRP A 193 -25.15 -0.50 21.98
C TRP A 193 -24.90 -0.16 20.51
N SER A 194 -25.33 -1.04 19.59
CA SER A 194 -25.25 -0.81 18.14
C SER A 194 -26.40 0.08 17.67
N VAL A 195 -27.61 -0.15 18.19
CA VAL A 195 -28.80 0.67 17.89
C VAL A 195 -28.65 2.08 18.46
N LYS A 196 -28.22 2.20 19.73
CA LYS A 196 -28.01 3.51 20.38
C LYS A 196 -27.02 4.40 19.65
N ASN A 197 -25.98 3.81 19.06
CA ASN A 197 -24.92 4.55 18.37
C ASN A 197 -25.05 4.47 16.84
N TRP A 198 -26.21 4.09 16.31
CA TRP A 198 -26.45 3.95 14.87
C TRP A 198 -26.15 5.26 14.10
N ASN A 199 -26.56 6.41 14.66
CA ASN A 199 -26.37 7.74 14.07
C ASN A 199 -24.96 8.30 14.19
N ASN A 200 -24.02 7.59 14.83
CA ASN A 200 -22.65 8.07 14.97
C ASN A 200 -21.74 7.36 13.94
N PRO A 201 -21.48 7.97 12.76
CA PRO A 201 -20.62 7.37 11.75
C PRO A 201 -19.20 7.11 12.27
N LEU A 202 -18.71 7.89 13.26
CA LEU A 202 -17.40 7.69 13.88
C LEU A 202 -17.37 6.48 14.82
N TYR A 203 -18.50 6.14 15.46
CA TYR A 203 -18.61 4.90 16.25
C TYR A 203 -18.54 3.68 15.34
N TRP A 204 -19.20 3.72 14.18
CA TRP A 204 -19.09 2.65 13.20
C TRP A 204 -17.70 2.57 12.61
N VAL A 205 -17.10 3.69 12.20
CA VAL A 205 -15.71 3.71 11.72
C VAL A 205 -14.73 3.23 12.79
N GLY A 206 -14.90 3.59 14.07
CA GLY A 206 -14.06 3.12 15.17
C GLY A 206 -14.29 1.65 15.57
N LYS A 207 -15.50 1.13 15.36
CA LYS A 207 -15.85 -0.28 15.56
C LYS A 207 -15.42 -1.16 14.39
N GLU A 208 -15.45 -0.61 13.18
CA GLU A 208 -15.03 -1.23 11.92
C GLU A 208 -13.51 -1.16 11.74
N LEU A 209 -12.86 -0.11 12.28
CA LEU A 209 -11.42 -0.05 12.64
C LEU A 209 -11.11 -0.99 13.82
N SER A 210 -11.67 -2.19 13.75
CA SER A 210 -11.45 -3.28 14.66
C SER A 210 -9.97 -3.58 14.82
N ARG A 211 -9.63 -4.23 15.93
CA ARG A 211 -8.33 -4.82 16.21
C ARG A 211 -7.73 -5.49 14.95
N GLU A 212 -8.54 -6.21 14.18
CA GLU A 212 -8.14 -6.85 12.93
C GLU A 212 -7.65 -5.82 11.88
N SER A 213 -8.43 -4.80 11.53
CA SER A 213 -8.02 -3.82 10.52
C SER A 213 -6.76 -3.03 10.89
N LEU A 214 -6.55 -2.72 12.17
CA LEU A 214 -5.34 -2.06 12.63
C LEU A 214 -4.15 -3.01 12.50
N GLN A 215 -4.31 -4.28 12.87
CA GLN A 215 -3.27 -5.30 12.71
C GLN A 215 -2.92 -5.52 11.24
N TRP A 216 -3.92 -5.61 10.37
CA TRP A 216 -3.72 -5.67 8.92
C TRP A 216 -2.99 -4.45 8.39
N LEU A 217 -3.31 -3.25 8.89
CA LEU A 217 -2.60 -2.01 8.56
C LEU A 217 -1.13 -2.08 8.96
N VAL A 218 -0.85 -2.54 10.18
CA VAL A 218 0.53 -2.66 10.66
C VAL A 218 1.32 -3.67 9.84
N ARG A 219 0.72 -4.82 9.53
CA ARG A 219 1.33 -5.85 8.68
C ARG A 219 1.65 -5.31 7.31
N TRP A 220 0.66 -4.71 6.65
CA TRP A 220 0.83 -4.12 5.33
C TRP A 220 1.91 -3.05 5.32
N PHE A 221 1.86 -2.10 6.26
CA PHE A 221 2.85 -1.03 6.34
C PHE A 221 4.24 -1.59 6.65
N SER A 222 4.34 -2.63 7.49
CA SER A 222 5.60 -3.33 7.74
C SER A 222 6.15 -3.97 6.48
N ILE A 223 5.31 -4.62 5.66
CA ILE A 223 5.71 -5.20 4.37
C ILE A 223 6.15 -4.09 3.40
N ALA A 224 5.39 -3.00 3.31
CA ALA A 224 5.75 -1.84 2.48
C ALA A 224 7.09 -1.23 2.93
N LEU A 225 7.30 -1.06 4.23
CA LEU A 225 8.55 -0.60 4.83
C LEU A 225 9.70 -1.53 4.45
N ILE A 226 9.55 -2.85 4.63
CA ILE A 226 10.56 -3.85 4.25
C ILE A 226 10.89 -3.76 2.76
N ASN A 227 9.86 -3.67 1.92
CA ASN A 227 10.04 -3.57 0.48
C ASN A 227 10.83 -2.31 0.09
N GLN A 228 10.42 -1.14 0.59
CA GLN A 228 11.04 0.13 0.20
C GLN A 228 12.44 0.30 0.77
N VAL A 229 12.64 0.02 2.07
CA VAL A 229 13.95 0.10 2.72
C VAL A 229 14.90 -0.93 2.10
N GLY A 230 14.44 -2.17 1.91
CA GLY A 230 15.24 -3.23 1.30
C GLY A 230 15.67 -2.90 -0.12
N LYS A 231 14.75 -2.37 -0.95
CA LYS A 231 15.06 -1.92 -2.31
C LYS A 231 16.11 -0.82 -2.35
N GLU A 232 15.95 0.21 -1.54
CA GLU A 232 16.89 1.33 -1.53
C GLU A 232 18.23 0.95 -0.87
N ALA A 233 18.24 0.03 0.10
CA ALA A 233 19.47 -0.51 0.69
C ALA A 233 20.26 -1.36 -0.33
N MET A 234 19.59 -2.27 -1.05
CA MET A 234 20.23 -3.05 -2.11
C MET A 234 20.75 -2.15 -3.23
N ARG A 235 19.99 -1.12 -3.62
CA ARG A 235 20.44 -0.14 -4.60
C ARG A 235 21.72 0.58 -4.14
N LEU A 236 21.74 1.01 -2.88
CA LEU A 236 22.87 1.71 -2.30
C LEU A 236 24.12 0.83 -2.24
N TYR A 237 24.04 -0.32 -1.56
CA TYR A 237 25.22 -1.16 -1.29
C TYR A 237 25.64 -2.00 -2.49
N GLY A 238 24.70 -2.36 -3.37
CA GLY A 238 24.97 -3.00 -4.65
C GLY A 238 25.40 -2.02 -5.75
N THR A 239 25.57 -0.74 -5.44
CA THR A 239 26.02 0.32 -6.38
C THR A 239 25.17 0.42 -7.66
N ARG A 240 23.86 0.20 -7.53
CA ARG A 240 22.93 0.15 -8.67
C ARG A 240 22.37 1.53 -9.00
N THR A 241 22.17 1.77 -10.30
CA THR A 241 21.53 3.01 -10.77
C THR A 241 20.04 3.05 -10.43
N PHE A 242 19.34 1.92 -10.49
CA PHE A 242 17.89 1.80 -10.28
C PHE A 242 17.56 0.86 -9.12
N ALA A 243 16.43 1.10 -8.45
CA ALA A 243 15.99 0.23 -7.35
C ALA A 243 15.32 -1.06 -7.87
N ASP A 244 14.56 -0.96 -8.95
CA ASP A 244 13.86 -2.06 -9.61
C ASP A 244 13.73 -1.83 -11.13
N ASP A 245 13.24 -2.87 -11.84
CA ASP A 245 13.00 -2.79 -13.28
C ASP A 245 11.88 -1.81 -13.64
N GLU A 246 10.94 -1.53 -12.72
CA GLU A 246 9.89 -0.54 -12.97
C GLU A 246 10.45 0.88 -13.06
N GLU A 247 11.36 1.25 -12.14
CA GLU A 247 12.06 2.55 -12.18
C GLU A 247 12.92 2.66 -13.45
N ARG A 248 13.64 1.59 -13.83
CA ARG A 248 14.42 1.52 -15.08
C ARG A 248 13.51 1.75 -16.28
N ASP A 249 12.43 0.97 -16.40
CA ASP A 249 11.52 1.03 -17.53
C ASP A 249 10.81 2.37 -17.61
N LEU A 250 10.47 3.02 -16.49
CA LEU A 250 9.93 4.38 -16.49
C LEU A 250 10.90 5.40 -17.07
N VAL A 251 12.16 5.36 -16.66
CA VAL A 251 13.20 6.24 -17.21
C VAL A 251 13.36 5.98 -18.70
N LEU A 252 13.39 4.71 -19.11
CA LEU A 252 13.44 4.30 -20.51
C LEU A 252 12.22 4.80 -21.31
N VAL A 253 11.01 4.70 -20.76
CA VAL A 253 9.79 5.28 -21.36
C VAL A 253 9.97 6.77 -21.60
N CYS A 254 10.44 7.51 -20.60
CA CYS A 254 10.63 8.95 -20.74
C CYS A 254 11.66 9.29 -21.82
N VAL A 255 12.78 8.56 -21.89
CA VAL A 255 13.82 8.73 -22.92
C VAL A 255 13.27 8.43 -24.31
N LYS A 256 12.53 7.32 -24.49
CA LYS A 256 11.92 6.96 -25.78
C LYS A 256 10.87 7.97 -26.23
N LEU A 257 10.01 8.45 -25.32
CA LEU A 257 9.02 9.47 -25.65
C LEU A 257 9.69 10.80 -26.02
N TYR A 258 10.78 11.17 -25.34
CA TYR A 258 11.55 12.36 -25.71
C TYR A 258 12.17 12.24 -27.09
N ALA A 259 12.75 11.07 -27.43
CA ALA A 259 13.30 10.81 -28.77
C ALA A 259 12.24 11.02 -29.86
N LEU A 260 11.01 10.54 -29.62
CA LEU A 260 9.88 10.73 -30.52
C LEU A 260 9.44 12.20 -30.62
N CYS A 261 9.48 12.96 -29.52
CA CYS A 261 9.22 14.41 -29.55
C CYS A 261 10.27 15.14 -30.40
N ALA A 262 11.54 14.78 -30.22
CA ALA A 262 12.66 15.40 -30.92
C ALA A 262 12.60 15.14 -32.44
N SER A 263 12.07 13.98 -32.86
CA SER A 263 11.88 13.64 -34.27
C SER A 263 10.63 14.27 -34.91
N GLN A 264 9.79 14.98 -34.16
CA GLN A 264 8.62 15.67 -34.74
C GLN A 264 9.01 16.91 -35.56
N GLU A 265 8.12 17.29 -36.46
CA GLU A 265 8.16 18.57 -37.17
C GLU A 265 8.22 19.75 -36.19
N PRO A 266 8.92 20.86 -36.53
CA PRO A 266 9.08 22.01 -35.64
C PRO A 266 7.77 22.56 -35.08
N SER A 267 6.69 22.55 -35.87
CA SER A 267 5.35 23.04 -35.48
C SER A 267 4.71 22.23 -34.36
N ARG A 268 4.90 20.91 -34.33
CA ARG A 268 4.35 19.99 -33.32
C ARG A 268 5.32 19.67 -32.18
N ARG A 269 6.61 19.96 -32.37
CA ARG A 269 7.67 19.67 -31.42
C ARG A 269 7.46 20.37 -30.10
N GLU A 270 7.10 21.65 -30.10
CA GLU A 270 6.91 22.43 -28.88
C GLU A 270 5.75 21.87 -28.02
N GLU A 271 4.62 21.58 -28.66
CA GLU A 271 3.45 20.99 -27.99
C GLU A 271 3.77 19.60 -27.42
N SER A 272 4.40 18.75 -28.24
CA SER A 272 4.83 17.39 -27.82
C SER A 272 5.83 17.45 -26.68
N PHE A 273 6.76 18.42 -26.70
CA PHE A 273 7.72 18.62 -25.63
C PHE A 273 7.05 19.09 -24.33
N ARG A 274 6.11 20.04 -24.40
CA ARG A 274 5.32 20.46 -23.23
C ARG A 274 4.53 19.29 -22.64
N ALA A 275 3.88 18.49 -23.49
CA ALA A 275 3.15 17.29 -23.07
C ALA A 275 4.08 16.25 -22.41
N TRP A 276 5.28 16.08 -22.96
CA TRP A 276 6.31 15.21 -22.40
C TRP A 276 6.84 15.68 -21.04
N VAL A 277 7.16 16.98 -20.88
CA VAL A 277 7.58 17.53 -19.58
C VAL A 277 6.48 17.32 -18.54
N SER A 278 5.23 17.60 -18.90
CA SER A 278 4.08 17.35 -18.03
C SER A 278 3.92 15.87 -17.69
N PHE A 279 4.15 14.97 -18.64
CA PHE A 279 4.17 13.52 -18.39
C PHE A 279 5.25 13.12 -17.38
N VAL A 280 6.50 13.60 -17.54
CA VAL A 280 7.61 13.33 -16.61
C VAL A 280 7.30 13.82 -15.20
N CYS A 281 6.79 15.04 -15.06
CA CYS A 281 6.45 15.63 -13.76
C CYS A 281 5.35 14.83 -13.04
N ASP A 282 4.37 14.33 -13.77
CA ASP A 282 3.24 13.57 -13.24
C ASP A 282 3.57 12.13 -12.89
N ILE A 283 4.75 11.62 -13.27
CA ILE A 283 5.16 10.27 -12.90
C ILE A 283 5.43 10.22 -11.39
N PRO A 284 4.68 9.41 -10.63
CA PRO A 284 4.74 9.43 -9.18
C PRO A 284 5.77 8.46 -8.58
N LEU A 285 6.29 7.55 -9.41
CA LEU A 285 7.25 6.53 -9.00
C LEU A 285 8.69 7.01 -9.13
N LEU A 286 8.93 8.08 -9.90
CA LEU A 286 10.24 8.69 -10.04
C LEU A 286 10.40 9.77 -8.97
N ASP A 287 11.53 9.71 -8.26
CA ASP A 287 11.95 10.77 -7.34
C ASP A 287 12.25 12.08 -8.10
N ASP A 288 12.05 13.21 -7.44
CA ASP A 288 12.23 14.53 -8.04
C ASP A 288 13.67 14.74 -8.54
N ALA A 289 14.68 14.21 -7.82
CA ALA A 289 16.06 14.26 -8.29
C ALA A 289 16.28 13.44 -9.58
N VAL A 290 15.57 12.32 -9.74
CA VAL A 290 15.62 11.51 -10.97
C VAL A 290 14.91 12.25 -12.10
N LYS A 291 13.75 12.87 -11.85
CA LYS A 291 13.04 13.70 -12.83
C LYS A 291 13.91 14.85 -13.32
N ILE A 292 14.53 15.60 -12.41
CA ILE A 292 15.41 16.73 -12.77
C ILE A 292 16.61 16.23 -13.56
N ARG A 293 17.24 15.13 -13.14
CA ARG A 293 18.38 14.53 -13.86
C ARG A 293 17.98 14.10 -15.26
N LEU A 294 16.84 13.43 -15.39
CA LEU A 294 16.27 13.01 -16.66
C LEU A 294 16.05 14.21 -17.59
N LEU A 295 15.36 15.25 -17.11
CA LEU A 295 15.12 16.48 -17.88
C LEU A 295 16.43 17.13 -18.33
N ARG A 296 17.43 17.23 -17.44
CA ARG A 296 18.75 17.79 -17.76
C ARG A 296 19.49 16.93 -18.79
N GLN A 297 19.46 15.61 -18.64
CA GLN A 297 20.14 14.68 -19.54
C GLN A 297 19.54 14.72 -20.94
N THR A 298 18.21 14.67 -21.05
CA THR A 298 17.52 14.74 -22.34
C THR A 298 17.70 16.08 -23.04
N LEU A 299 17.82 17.18 -22.28
CA LEU A 299 18.05 18.52 -22.84
C LEU A 299 19.52 18.75 -23.26
N GLY A 300 20.47 18.10 -22.58
CA GLY A 300 21.90 18.39 -22.72
C GLY A 300 22.70 17.43 -23.59
N ALA A 301 22.20 16.23 -23.88
CA ALA A 301 22.97 15.19 -24.58
C ALA A 301 22.26 14.64 -25.81
N ALA A 302 23.04 14.24 -26.82
CA ALA A 302 22.57 13.34 -27.86
C ALA A 302 22.13 12.04 -27.17
N LEU A 303 20.88 11.63 -27.41
CA LEU A 303 20.36 10.39 -26.84
C LEU A 303 21.20 9.22 -27.34
N ASP A 304 21.64 8.38 -26.42
CA ASP A 304 22.27 7.13 -26.76
C ASP A 304 21.24 6.25 -27.51
N GLY A 305 21.52 5.94 -28.77
CA GLY A 305 20.64 5.14 -29.62
C GLY A 305 20.42 3.73 -29.06
N GLU A 306 21.39 3.22 -28.29
CA GLU A 306 21.27 1.93 -27.60
C GLU A 306 20.18 1.99 -26.52
N ALA A 307 20.12 3.09 -25.76
CA ALA A 307 19.08 3.29 -24.76
C ALA A 307 17.68 3.36 -25.40
N VAL A 308 17.52 4.00 -26.56
CA VAL A 308 16.21 4.11 -27.23
C VAL A 308 15.71 2.76 -27.76
N SER A 309 16.63 1.87 -28.15
CA SER A 309 16.28 0.54 -28.68
C SER A 309 16.03 -0.52 -27.60
N ALA A 310 16.54 -0.33 -26.38
CA ALA A 310 16.37 -1.28 -25.28
C ALA A 310 14.90 -1.68 -25.03
N PRO A 311 14.58 -2.97 -24.82
CA PRO A 311 13.21 -3.41 -24.54
C PRO A 311 12.77 -3.08 -23.11
N PHE A 312 11.46 -2.93 -22.92
CA PHE A 312 10.85 -2.89 -21.60
C PHE A 312 10.89 -4.29 -20.97
N ARG A 313 11.26 -4.36 -19.69
CA ARG A 313 11.30 -5.62 -18.93
C ARG A 313 9.98 -5.94 -18.25
N THR A 314 9.14 -4.94 -18.05
CA THR A 314 7.91 -5.03 -17.29
C THR A 314 6.68 -4.72 -18.14
N ARG A 315 5.56 -5.39 -17.86
CA ARG A 315 4.26 -5.06 -18.47
C ARG A 315 3.81 -3.63 -18.14
N ARG A 316 4.15 -3.14 -16.93
CA ARG A 316 3.87 -1.76 -16.51
C ARG A 316 4.65 -0.75 -17.36
N GLY A 317 5.91 -1.04 -17.70
CA GLY A 317 6.72 -0.28 -18.66
C GLY A 317 6.01 -0.05 -19.98
N ASP A 318 5.54 -1.13 -20.63
CA ASP A 318 4.77 -1.02 -21.88
C ASP A 318 3.46 -0.23 -21.70
N GLY A 319 2.77 -0.43 -20.57
CA GLY A 319 1.56 0.32 -20.22
C GLY A 319 1.82 1.83 -20.08
N TRP A 320 2.91 2.23 -19.43
CA TRP A 320 3.31 3.63 -19.31
C TRP A 320 3.73 4.23 -20.65
N TYR A 321 4.41 3.46 -21.49
CA TYR A 321 4.75 3.90 -22.83
C TYR A 321 3.51 4.21 -23.66
N ARG A 322 2.52 3.31 -23.68
CA ARG A 322 1.23 3.54 -24.35
C ARG A 322 0.50 4.76 -23.82
N LYS A 323 0.46 4.92 -22.49
CA LYS A 323 -0.17 6.08 -21.85
C LYS A 323 0.55 7.37 -22.23
N GLY A 324 1.87 7.34 -22.31
CA GLY A 324 2.70 8.45 -22.77
C GLY A 324 2.37 8.82 -24.21
N LEU A 325 2.43 7.87 -25.14
CA LEU A 325 2.08 8.08 -26.55
C LEU A 325 0.69 8.72 -26.72
N ALA A 326 -0.32 8.18 -26.03
CA ALA A 326 -1.67 8.72 -26.06
C ALA A 326 -1.73 10.18 -25.55
N ARG A 327 -0.98 10.50 -24.49
CA ARG A 327 -0.93 11.86 -23.93
C ARG A 327 -0.21 12.85 -24.85
N LEU A 328 0.77 12.37 -25.62
CA LEU A 328 1.52 13.17 -26.57
C LEU A 328 0.82 13.28 -27.94
N GLY A 329 -0.30 12.58 -28.15
CA GLY A 329 -0.97 12.54 -29.45
C GLY A 329 -0.16 11.80 -30.53
N LEU A 330 0.74 10.90 -30.12
CA LEU A 330 1.63 10.17 -31.01
C LEU A 330 1.12 8.74 -31.25
N SER A 331 1.19 8.29 -32.50
CA SER A 331 0.98 6.90 -32.87
C SER A 331 2.19 6.05 -32.49
N ARG A 332 1.99 4.74 -32.25
CA ARG A 332 3.12 3.82 -32.07
C ARG A 332 3.95 3.81 -33.37
N PRO A 333 5.29 3.94 -33.27
CA PRO A 333 6.18 3.79 -34.42
C PRO A 333 6.14 2.38 -34.99
#